data_AF-A0A4Q3SEY3-F1
#
_entry.id   AF-A0A4Q3SEY3-F1
#
_cell.length_a   1.000
_cell.length_b   1.000
_cell.length_c   1.000
_cell.angle_alpha   90.00
_cell.angle_beta   90.00
_cell.angle_gamma   90.00
#
_symmetry.space_group_name_H-M   'P 1'
#
loop_
_entity.id
_entity.type
_entity.pdbx_description
1 polymer ?
#
loop_
_entity_poly.entity_id
_entity_poly.type
_entity_poly.pdbx_seq_one_letter_code
_entity_poly.pdbx_strand_id
1 'polypeptide(L)'
;MLTAEPSLIASGVARRSLLAGIGSLVALPAIASPPGIRAEAWVAYEARLRARLVDAGGGRFDPLAERRLLDLTNAARVSNGAGACGWSEELALTARAHAADLADRNYIEHLAP
;
A
#
# COMPACT_ATOMS: atom_id res chain seq x y z
N MET A 1 53.53 -69.78 -14.38
CA MET A 1 54.94 -69.58 -14.03
C MET A 1 55.16 -68.07 -13.94
N LEU A 2 55.32 -67.54 -12.70
CA LEU A 2 55.95 -66.25 -12.28
C LEU A 2 55.50 -64.93 -13.01
N THR A 3 55.18 -63.76 -12.43
CA THR A 3 55.58 -62.95 -11.25
C THR A 3 54.57 -61.77 -11.10
N ALA A 4 53.97 -61.48 -9.94
CA ALA A 4 54.28 -60.39 -8.97
C ALA A 4 54.25 -58.90 -9.45
N GLU A 5 53.21 -58.14 -9.00
CA GLU A 5 53.10 -56.78 -8.35
C GLU A 5 53.99 -55.57 -8.81
N PRO A 6 53.72 -54.25 -8.49
CA PRO A 6 52.71 -53.64 -7.57
C PRO A 6 52.05 -52.28 -7.99
N SER A 7 51.05 -51.83 -7.21
CA SER A 7 50.81 -50.43 -6.73
C SER A 7 50.51 -49.29 -7.74
N LEU A 8 49.71 -48.24 -7.48
CA LEU A 8 49.43 -47.47 -6.27
C LEU A 8 48.00 -46.90 -6.34
N ILE A 9 47.28 -47.02 -5.21
CA ILE A 9 46.00 -46.37 -4.95
C ILE A 9 46.23 -44.86 -4.88
N ALA A 10 45.72 -44.12 -5.87
CA ALA A 10 45.72 -42.66 -5.85
C ALA A 10 44.73 -42.15 -4.79
N SER A 11 45.30 -41.51 -3.77
CA SER A 11 44.61 -40.91 -2.62
C SER A 11 43.66 -39.80 -3.06
N GLY A 12 42.42 -39.89 -2.57
CA GLY A 12 41.33 -38.98 -2.89
C GLY A 12 41.56 -37.55 -2.40
N VAL A 13 41.22 -36.59 -3.26
CA VAL A 13 41.05 -35.19 -2.89
C VAL A 13 39.94 -35.10 -1.83
N ALA A 14 40.28 -34.54 -0.68
CA ALA A 14 39.39 -34.46 0.47
C ALA A 14 38.15 -33.62 0.14
N ARG A 15 36.96 -34.23 0.27
CA ARG A 15 35.62 -33.61 0.14
C ARG A 15 35.37 -32.41 1.08
N ARG A 16 36.34 -32.10 1.95
CA ARG A 16 36.27 -31.04 2.96
C ARG A 16 36.59 -29.65 2.38
N SER A 17 37.18 -29.56 1.20
CA SER A 17 37.54 -28.28 0.57
C SER A 17 36.41 -27.66 -0.26
N LEU A 18 35.28 -28.35 -0.44
CA LEU A 18 34.15 -27.86 -1.25
C LEU A 18 33.11 -27.05 -0.44
N LEU A 19 33.21 -27.03 0.89
CA LEU A 19 32.25 -26.32 1.77
C LEU A 19 32.75 -24.95 2.27
N ALA A 20 33.86 -24.44 1.74
CA ALA A 20 34.39 -23.11 2.07
C ALA A 20 33.95 -22.00 1.10
N GLY A 21 33.07 -22.30 0.14
CA GLY A 21 32.73 -21.39 -0.97
C GLY A 21 31.33 -20.78 -0.97
N ILE A 22 30.47 -21.05 0.03
CA ILE A 22 29.09 -20.53 0.09
C ILE A 22 28.94 -19.51 1.24
N GLY A 23 30.00 -18.72 1.47
CA GLY A 23 30.08 -17.73 2.54
C GLY A 23 29.97 -16.28 2.08
N SER A 24 29.59 -16.02 0.82
CA SER A 24 29.29 -14.66 0.37
C SER A 24 27.80 -14.37 0.62
N LEU A 25 27.46 -14.16 1.88
CA LEU A 25 26.26 -13.44 2.27
C LEU A 25 26.34 -12.06 1.60
N VAL A 26 25.53 -11.85 0.56
CA VAL A 26 25.25 -10.52 0.05
C VAL A 26 24.62 -9.76 1.22
N ALA A 27 25.40 -8.91 1.87
CA ALA A 27 24.88 -7.88 2.76
C ALA A 27 24.14 -6.88 1.88
N LEU A 28 22.89 -7.22 1.53
CA LEU A 28 21.97 -6.22 1.01
C LEU A 28 21.83 -5.17 2.12
N PRO A 29 21.99 -3.86 1.83
CA PRO A 29 21.59 -2.86 2.78
C PRO A 29 20.14 -3.16 3.14
N ALA A 30 19.83 -3.24 4.43
CA ALA A 30 18.45 -3.25 4.87
C ALA A 30 17.83 -1.98 4.31
N ILE A 31 17.07 -2.10 3.21
CA ILE A 31 16.23 -1.02 2.73
C ILE A 31 15.27 -0.82 3.88
N ALA A 32 15.45 0.27 4.62
CA ALA A 32 14.53 0.66 5.67
C ALA A 32 13.15 0.67 5.02
N SER A 33 12.28 -0.25 5.44
CA SER A 33 10.88 -0.16 5.04
C SER A 33 10.42 1.23 5.49
N PRO A 34 9.75 2.01 4.62
CA PRO A 34 9.13 3.24 5.08
C PRO A 34 8.33 2.88 6.32
N PRO A 35 8.37 3.70 7.39
CA PRO A 35 7.63 3.39 8.60
C PRO A 35 6.19 3.12 8.19
N GLY A 36 5.77 1.86 8.30
CA GLY A 36 4.39 1.50 8.03
C GLY A 36 3.50 2.31 8.95
N ILE A 37 2.29 2.63 8.51
CA ILE A 37 1.29 3.23 9.38
C ILE A 37 1.17 2.32 10.60
N ARG A 38 1.55 2.84 11.78
CA ARG A 38 1.40 2.14 13.05
C ARG A 38 -0.08 1.83 13.26
N ALA A 39 -0.42 0.65 13.75
CA ALA A 39 -1.82 0.21 13.90
C ALA A 39 -2.65 1.19 14.74
N GLU A 40 -2.06 1.73 15.79
CA GLU A 40 -2.61 2.78 16.64
C GLU A 40 -2.86 4.11 15.91
N ALA A 41 -2.00 4.48 14.95
CA ALA A 41 -2.19 5.66 14.13
C ALA A 41 -3.38 5.46 13.18
N TRP A 42 -3.51 4.25 12.60
CA TRP A 42 -4.67 3.88 11.80
C TRP A 42 -5.98 3.92 12.59
N VAL A 43 -6.02 3.30 13.77
CA VAL A 43 -7.23 3.28 14.62
C VAL A 43 -7.61 4.71 15.04
N ALA A 44 -6.64 5.54 15.41
CA ALA A 44 -6.91 6.94 15.75
C ALA A 44 -7.44 7.72 14.53
N TYR A 45 -6.90 7.47 13.34
CA TYR A 45 -7.38 8.07 12.09
C TYR A 45 -8.82 7.65 11.77
N GLU A 46 -9.12 6.36 11.82
CA GLU A 46 -10.47 5.84 11.56
C GLU A 46 -11.49 6.42 12.55
N ALA A 47 -11.15 6.50 13.84
CA ALA A 47 -12.01 7.07 14.86
C ALA A 47 -12.34 8.55 14.57
N ARG A 48 -11.35 9.34 14.12
CA ARG A 48 -11.56 10.73 13.71
C ARG A 48 -12.49 10.83 12.50
N LEU A 49 -12.26 10.05 11.45
CA LEU A 49 -13.12 10.05 10.26
C LEU A 49 -14.57 9.70 10.61
N ARG A 50 -14.78 8.68 11.47
CA ARG A 50 -16.12 8.31 11.94
C ARG A 50 -16.78 9.45 12.73
N ALA A 51 -16.05 10.13 13.60
CA ALA A 51 -16.57 11.30 14.31
C ALA A 51 -16.97 12.43 13.35
N ARG A 52 -16.17 12.69 12.32
CA ARG A 52 -16.44 13.68 11.27
C ARG A 52 -17.65 13.34 10.38
N LEU A 53 -17.93 12.05 10.18
CA LEU A 53 -19.15 11.62 9.52
C LEU A 53 -20.39 11.88 10.38
N VAL A 54 -20.29 11.69 11.70
CA VAL A 54 -21.40 11.95 12.63
C VAL A 54 -21.75 13.43 12.71
N ASP A 55 -20.74 14.30 12.75
CA ASP A 55 -20.97 15.75 12.80
C ASP A 55 -21.15 16.40 11.41
N ALA A 56 -20.93 15.67 10.31
CA ALA A 56 -21.02 16.18 8.94
C ALA A 56 -20.18 17.46 8.71
N GLY A 57 -19.03 17.56 9.40
CA GLY A 57 -18.20 18.76 9.41
C GLY A 57 -18.90 19.98 10.02
N GLY A 58 -19.96 19.79 10.83
CA GLY A 58 -20.86 20.82 11.34
C GLY A 58 -22.23 20.89 10.63
N GLY A 59 -22.74 19.76 10.12
CA GLY A 59 -24.10 19.67 9.55
C GLY A 59 -24.26 20.23 8.13
N ARG A 60 -23.16 20.40 7.37
CA ARG A 60 -23.18 21.13 6.09
C ARG A 60 -23.39 20.27 4.84
N PHE A 61 -23.37 18.95 4.95
CA PHE A 61 -23.58 18.10 3.77
C PHE A 61 -25.05 18.08 3.37
N ASP A 62 -25.33 18.54 2.15
CA ASP A 62 -26.63 18.42 1.49
C ASP A 62 -26.60 17.22 0.52
N PRO A 63 -27.35 16.13 0.80
CA PRO A 63 -27.39 14.96 -0.07
C PRO A 63 -27.85 15.26 -1.50
N LEU A 64 -28.69 16.29 -1.70
CA LEU A 64 -29.14 16.67 -3.04
C LEU A 64 -28.03 17.36 -3.84
N ALA A 65 -27.18 18.13 -3.16
CA ALA A 65 -26.04 18.79 -3.80
C ALA A 65 -25.04 17.77 -4.36
N GLU A 66 -24.73 16.71 -3.61
CA GLU A 66 -23.79 15.68 -4.05
C GLU A 66 -24.29 14.92 -5.28
N ARG A 67 -25.59 14.62 -5.34
CA ARG A 67 -26.21 13.98 -6.51
C ARG A 67 -26.16 14.89 -7.74
N ARG A 68 -26.48 16.17 -7.56
CA ARG A 68 -26.37 17.17 -8.64
C ARG A 68 -24.93 17.31 -9.15
N LEU A 69 -23.93 17.21 -8.29
CA LEU A 69 -22.52 17.23 -8.72
C LEU A 69 -22.18 16.03 -9.61
N LEU A 70 -22.70 14.83 -9.30
CA LEU A 70 -22.53 13.67 -10.17
C LEU A 70 -23.23 13.89 -11.53
N ASP A 71 -24.45 14.40 -11.54
CA ASP A 71 -25.20 14.65 -12.77
C ASP A 71 -24.48 15.66 -13.68
N LEU A 72 -23.99 16.77 -13.11
CA LEU A 72 -23.22 17.78 -13.84
C LEU A 72 -21.90 17.22 -14.36
N THR A 73 -21.20 16.42 -13.55
CA THR A 73 -19.97 15.74 -13.96
C THR A 73 -20.24 14.80 -15.13
N ASN A 74 -21.31 14.01 -15.06
CA ASN A 74 -21.69 13.08 -16.12
C ASN A 74 -22.14 13.80 -17.39
N ALA A 75 -22.83 14.92 -17.29
CA ALA A 75 -23.17 15.75 -18.44
C ALA A 75 -21.91 16.20 -19.19
N ALA A 76 -20.90 16.69 -18.46
CA ALA A 76 -19.61 17.08 -19.05
C ALA A 76 -18.83 15.87 -19.62
N ARG A 77 -18.88 14.71 -18.97
CA ARG A 77 -18.23 13.49 -19.49
C ARG A 77 -18.85 13.05 -20.82
N VAL A 78 -20.18 12.98 -20.87
CA VAL A 78 -20.92 12.57 -22.07
C VAL A 78 -20.71 13.55 -23.21
N SER A 79 -20.71 14.86 -22.95
CA SER A 79 -20.43 15.87 -23.98
C SER A 79 -19.03 15.75 -24.59
N ASN A 80 -18.10 15.09 -23.89
CA ASN A 80 -16.73 14.82 -24.33
C ASN A 80 -16.52 13.37 -24.81
N GLY A 81 -17.60 12.62 -25.07
CA GLY A 81 -17.53 11.25 -25.59
C GLY A 81 -17.09 10.18 -24.56
N ALA A 82 -17.05 10.52 -23.27
CA ALA A 82 -16.74 9.58 -22.20
C ALA A 82 -18.01 8.95 -21.60
N GLY A 83 -17.88 7.73 -21.06
CA GLY A 83 -18.97 7.06 -20.35
C GLY A 83 -19.32 7.72 -19.01
N ALA A 84 -20.59 7.67 -18.62
CA ALA A 84 -21.05 8.17 -17.33
C ALA A 84 -20.51 7.32 -16.16
N CYS A 85 -20.23 7.97 -15.03
CA CYS A 85 -19.88 7.32 -13.78
C CYS A 85 -21.15 6.91 -13.01
N GLY A 86 -21.07 5.79 -12.29
CA GLY A 86 -22.09 5.37 -11.32
C GLY A 86 -21.83 5.98 -9.93
N TRP A 87 -22.88 6.08 -9.13
CA TRP A 87 -22.74 6.45 -7.72
C TRP A 87 -22.24 5.28 -6.88
N SER A 88 -21.41 5.57 -5.88
CA SER A 88 -21.03 4.63 -4.82
C SER A 88 -21.23 5.29 -3.46
N GLU A 89 -22.01 4.65 -2.59
CA GLU A 89 -22.27 5.18 -1.25
C GLU A 89 -20.99 5.15 -0.39
N GLU A 90 -20.14 4.14 -0.55
CA GLU A 90 -18.87 4.04 0.16
C GLU A 90 -17.91 5.17 -0.21
N LEU A 91 -17.85 5.53 -1.51
CA LEU A 91 -17.05 6.66 -1.97
C LEU A 91 -17.62 7.99 -1.49
N ALA A 92 -18.95 8.12 -1.45
CA ALA A 92 -19.59 9.32 -0.91
C ALA A 92 -19.28 9.51 0.58
N LEU A 93 -19.37 8.44 1.38
CA LEU A 93 -18.99 8.47 2.80
C LEU A 93 -17.51 8.85 2.97
N THR A 94 -16.62 8.24 2.18
CA THR A 94 -15.19 8.57 2.22
C THR A 94 -14.93 10.04 1.89
N ALA A 95 -15.59 10.57 0.85
CA ALA A 95 -15.48 11.96 0.44
C ALA A 95 -16.00 12.94 1.50
N ARG A 96 -17.14 12.63 2.15
CA ARG A 96 -17.69 13.42 3.25
C ARG A 96 -16.74 13.47 4.44
N ALA A 97 -16.19 12.31 4.83
CA ALA A 97 -15.25 12.23 5.94
C ALA A 97 -13.97 13.06 5.68
N HIS A 98 -13.42 12.97 4.47
CA HIS A 98 -12.26 13.76 4.07
C HIS A 98 -12.56 15.26 4.02
N ALA A 99 -13.66 15.65 3.38
CA ALA A 99 -14.06 17.06 3.30
C ALA A 99 -14.32 17.66 4.69
N ALA A 100 -14.86 16.89 5.63
CA ALA A 100 -15.06 17.31 7.01
C ALA A 100 -13.73 17.47 7.77
N ASP A 101 -12.76 16.57 7.58
CA ASP A 101 -11.41 16.71 8.16
C ASP A 101 -10.70 17.96 7.64
N LEU A 102 -10.74 18.19 6.33
CA LEU A 102 -10.18 19.38 5.69
C LEU A 102 -10.81 20.67 6.22
N ALA A 103 -12.14 20.68 6.36
CA ALA A 103 -12.86 21.85 6.86
C ALA A 103 -12.54 22.17 8.32
N ASP A 104 -12.46 21.15 9.18
CA ASP A 104 -12.09 21.30 10.60
C ASP A 104 -10.68 21.87 10.76
N ARG A 105 -9.77 21.43 9.89
CA ARG A 105 -8.35 21.81 9.95
C ARG A 105 -8.00 23.02 9.11
N ASN A 106 -8.99 23.61 8.43
CA ASN A 106 -8.89 24.82 7.63
C ASN A 106 -7.75 24.79 6.59
N TYR A 107 -7.65 23.68 5.85
CA TYR A 107 -6.66 23.51 4.77
C TYR A 107 -7.21 22.62 3.66
N ILE A 108 -6.55 22.61 2.50
CA ILE A 108 -6.90 21.77 1.35
C ILE A 108 -5.70 20.92 0.99
N GLU A 109 -5.90 19.60 0.96
CA GLU A 109 -4.85 18.63 0.63
C GLU A 109 -5.48 17.32 0.15
N HIS A 110 -4.74 16.56 -0.64
CA HIS A 110 -5.16 15.24 -1.11
C HIS A 110 -4.96 14.16 -0.05
N LEU A 111 -3.90 14.29 0.74
CA LEU A 111 -3.52 13.34 1.77
C LEU A 111 -3.96 13.82 3.16
N ALA A 112 -4.57 12.89 3.90
CA ALA A 112 -4.66 13.03 5.34
C ALA A 112 -3.27 12.76 5.96
N PRO A 113 -2.80 13.60 6.89
CA PRO A 113 -1.55 13.42 7.61
C PRO A 113 -1.63 12.40 8.74
#